data_AF-A0A7L2JZ94-F1
#
_entry.id   AF-A0A7L2JZ94-F1
#
_cell.length_a   1.000
_cell.length_b   1.000
_cell.length_c   1.000
_cell.angle_alpha   90.00
_cell.angle_beta   90.00
_cell.angle_gamma   90.00
#
_symmetry.space_group_name_H-M   'P 1'
#
loop_
_entity.id
_entity.type
_entity.pdbx_description
1 polymer ?
#
loop_
_entity_poly.entity_id
_entity_poly.type
_entity_poly.pdbx_seq_one_letter_code
_entity_poly.pdbx_strand_id
1 'polypeptide(L)'
;QKVSLEVLDHLEHLALVDFRDLEGVERLQKAIQFADQLHEVNTDGVEPMDSVLEDRWCLYLREDYVTEGNCTKELLENARETVEEYFVAPPG
;
A
#
# COMPACT_ATOMS: atom_id res chain seq x y z
N GLN A 1 -9.17 -8.51 -20.54
CA GLN A 1 -7.73 -8.79 -20.68
C GLN A 1 -7.42 -10.15 -20.05
N LYS A 2 -6.48 -10.94 -20.60
CA LYS A 2 -6.08 -12.24 -20.01
C LYS A 2 -4.88 -12.01 -19.08
N VAL A 3 -5.05 -12.21 -17.78
CA VAL A 3 -3.96 -12.13 -16.79
C VAL A 3 -3.18 -13.44 -16.82
N SER A 4 -1.85 -13.39 -16.98
CA SER A 4 -0.99 -14.57 -16.97
C SER A 4 -0.65 -15.00 -15.54
N LEU A 5 -0.26 -16.28 -15.36
CA LEU A 5 0.20 -16.79 -14.07
C LEU A 5 1.44 -16.03 -13.56
N GLU A 6 2.36 -15.68 -14.45
CA GLU A 6 3.55 -14.89 -14.11
C GLU A 6 3.19 -13.52 -13.53
N VAL A 7 2.14 -12.86 -14.06
CA VAL A 7 1.67 -11.57 -13.53
C VAL A 7 1.02 -11.74 -12.16
N LEU A 8 0.27 -12.83 -11.95
CA LEU A 8 -0.32 -13.13 -10.64
C LEU A 8 0.78 -13.38 -9.61
N ASP A 9 1.76 -14.22 -9.92
CA ASP A 9 2.90 -14.51 -9.04
C ASP A 9 3.67 -13.23 -8.69
N HIS A 10 3.88 -12.35 -9.67
CA HIS A 10 4.55 -11.09 -9.45
C HIS A 10 3.73 -10.15 -8.54
N LEU A 11 2.41 -10.08 -8.75
CA LEU A 11 1.53 -9.24 -7.94
C LEU A 11 1.44 -9.72 -6.49
N GLU A 12 1.37 -11.04 -6.26
CA GLU A 12 1.39 -11.61 -4.91
C GLU A 12 2.69 -11.29 -4.17
N HIS A 13 3.82 -11.41 -4.87
CA HIS A 13 5.12 -11.11 -4.30
C HIS A 13 5.24 -9.63 -3.89
N LEU A 14 4.75 -8.71 -4.72
CA LEU A 14 4.77 -7.27 -4.42
C LEU A 14 3.78 -6.89 -3.32
N ALA A 15 2.59 -7.50 -3.31
CA ALA A 15 1.54 -7.18 -2.36
C ALA A 15 1.71 -7.90 -1.01
N LEU A 16 2.54 -8.95 -0.95
CA LEU A 16 2.68 -9.86 0.19
C LEU A 16 1.34 -10.51 0.58
N VAL A 17 0.51 -10.83 -0.41
CA VAL A 17 -0.81 -11.44 -0.26
C VAL A 17 -0.94 -12.61 -1.21
N ASP A 18 -1.46 -13.74 -0.73
CA ASP A 18 -1.88 -14.87 -1.56
C ASP A 18 -3.34 -14.67 -1.99
N PHE A 19 -3.59 -14.61 -3.30
CA PHE A 19 -4.92 -14.38 -3.87
C PHE A 19 -5.15 -15.14 -5.19
N ARG A 20 -4.29 -16.10 -5.55
CA ARG A 20 -4.39 -16.94 -6.76
C ARG A 20 -5.53 -17.95 -6.75
N ASP A 21 -6.47 -17.86 -5.81
CA ASP A 21 -7.71 -18.62 -5.88
C ASP A 21 -8.61 -18.12 -7.02
N LEU A 22 -9.60 -18.94 -7.37
CA LEU A 22 -10.48 -18.66 -8.51
C LEU A 22 -11.30 -17.37 -8.31
N GLU A 23 -11.70 -17.07 -7.08
CA GLU A 23 -12.49 -15.88 -6.75
C GLU A 23 -11.66 -14.59 -6.84
N GLY A 24 -10.43 -14.62 -6.33
CA GLY A 24 -9.46 -13.54 -6.36
C GLY A 24 -9.08 -13.16 -7.79
N VAL A 25 -8.81 -14.16 -8.63
CA VAL A 25 -8.52 -13.93 -10.05
C VAL A 25 -9.73 -13.35 -10.79
N GLU A 26 -10.95 -13.86 -10.56
CA GLU A 26 -12.16 -13.29 -11.15
C GLU A 26 -12.38 -11.85 -10.71
N ARG A 27 -12.18 -11.55 -9.43
CA ARG A 27 -12.33 -10.20 -8.88
C ARG A 27 -11.32 -9.23 -9.49
N LEU A 28 -10.07 -9.64 -9.63
CA LEU A 28 -9.03 -8.86 -10.29
C LEU A 28 -9.42 -8.56 -11.75
N GLN A 29 -9.86 -9.58 -12.49
CA GLN A 29 -10.27 -9.40 -13.89
C GLN A 29 -11.45 -8.45 -14.03
N LYS A 30 -12.45 -8.53 -13.14
CA LYS A 30 -13.59 -7.59 -13.11
C LYS A 30 -13.14 -6.16 -12.78
N ALA A 31 -12.21 -5.99 -11.85
CA ALA A 31 -11.67 -4.68 -11.49
C ALA A 31 -10.90 -4.03 -12.65
N ILE A 32 -10.09 -4.81 -13.39
CA ILE A 32 -9.39 -4.34 -14.60
C ILE A 32 -10.40 -3.89 -15.66
N GLN A 33 -11.40 -4.72 -15.96
CA GLN A 33 -12.45 -4.38 -16.93
C GLN A 33 -13.25 -3.14 -16.54
N PHE A 34 -13.43 -2.91 -15.24
CA PHE A 34 -14.07 -1.71 -14.74
C PHE A 34 -13.19 -0.46 -14.95
N ALA A 35 -11.88 -0.57 -14.66
CA ALA A 35 -10.92 0.50 -14.86
C ALA A 35 -10.70 0.86 -16.34
N ASP A 36 -10.83 -0.11 -17.26
CA ASP A 36 -10.68 0.09 -18.70
C ASP A 36 -11.62 1.20 -19.26
N GLN A 37 -12.75 1.45 -18.59
CA GLN A 37 -13.71 2.52 -18.97
C GLN A 37 -13.08 3.92 -18.90
N LEU A 38 -12.05 4.12 -18.06
CA LEU A 38 -11.35 5.39 -17.93
C LEU A 38 -10.57 5.77 -19.21
N HIS A 39 -10.24 4.79 -20.07
CA HIS A 39 -9.55 5.05 -21.34
C HIS A 39 -10.42 5.79 -22.37
N GLU A 40 -11.75 5.86 -22.17
CA GLU A 40 -12.65 6.63 -23.04
C GLU A 40 -12.49 8.15 -22.86
N VAL A 41 -11.88 8.58 -21.74
CA VAL A 41 -11.67 9.99 -21.41
C VAL A 41 -10.33 10.47 -21.96
N ASN A 42 -10.35 11.50 -22.82
CA ASN A 42 -9.14 12.13 -23.30
C ASN A 42 -8.48 12.97 -22.19
N THR A 43 -7.24 12.61 -21.83
CA THR A 43 -6.41 13.31 -20.83
C THR A 43 -5.15 13.95 -21.46
N ASP A 44 -5.10 14.06 -22.79
CA ASP A 44 -3.99 14.70 -23.51
C ASP A 44 -3.77 16.14 -23.03
N GLY A 45 -2.57 16.44 -22.55
CA GLY A 45 -2.20 17.77 -22.05
C GLY A 45 -2.81 18.13 -20.68
N VAL A 46 -3.42 17.17 -19.98
CA VAL A 46 -3.90 17.35 -18.60
C VAL A 46 -2.81 16.90 -17.64
N GLU A 47 -2.34 17.80 -16.79
CA GLU A 47 -1.38 17.46 -15.74
C GLU A 47 -2.02 16.57 -14.66
N PRO A 48 -1.37 15.48 -14.21
CA PRO A 48 -1.89 14.64 -13.14
C PRO A 48 -2.05 15.41 -11.82
N MET A 49 -3.16 15.16 -11.12
CA MET A 49 -3.40 15.72 -9.79
C MET A 49 -2.88 14.78 -8.71
N ASP A 50 -1.95 15.26 -7.88
CA ASP A 50 -1.38 14.54 -6.74
C ASP A 50 -2.07 14.88 -5.40
N SER A 51 -2.65 16.08 -5.31
CA SER A 51 -3.36 16.60 -4.14
C SER A 51 -4.48 17.53 -4.56
N VAL A 52 -5.63 17.47 -3.86
CA VAL A 52 -6.76 18.40 -4.06
C VAL A 52 -6.57 19.75 -3.37
N LEU A 53 -5.52 19.89 -2.55
CA LEU A 53 -5.22 21.11 -1.80
C LEU A 53 -4.54 22.13 -2.71
N GLU A 54 -5.25 23.23 -3.00
CA GLU A 54 -4.84 24.28 -3.93
C GLU A 54 -3.58 25.05 -3.47
N ASP A 55 -3.37 25.21 -2.16
CA ASP A 55 -2.33 26.09 -1.58
C ASP A 55 -1.05 25.36 -1.12
N ARG A 56 -0.75 24.17 -1.65
CA ARG A 56 0.43 23.37 -1.28
C ARG A 56 1.75 23.83 -1.93
N TRP A 57 2.01 25.14 -2.00
CA TRP A 57 3.27 25.64 -2.54
C TRP A 57 4.49 25.41 -1.62
N CYS A 58 4.25 25.12 -0.34
CA CYS A 58 5.29 24.89 0.66
C CYS A 58 5.21 23.48 1.22
N LEU A 59 6.36 22.82 1.37
CA LEU A 59 6.46 21.56 2.10
C LEU A 59 6.13 21.79 3.58
N TYR A 60 5.30 20.93 4.17
CA TYR A 60 5.07 20.94 5.60
C TYR A 60 6.31 20.39 6.31
N LEU A 61 6.99 21.26 7.04
CA LEU A 61 8.12 20.87 7.87
C LEU A 61 7.66 20.68 9.32
N ARG A 62 8.24 19.68 9.98
CA ARG A 62 8.09 19.47 11.43
C ARG A 62 9.32 20.08 12.11
N GLU A 63 9.08 20.84 13.17
CA GLU A 63 10.15 21.36 14.03
C GLU A 63 10.97 20.21 14.65
N ASP A 64 12.28 20.43 14.78
CA ASP A 64 13.21 19.43 15.34
C ASP A 64 13.26 19.53 16.88
N TYR A 65 12.26 18.96 17.53
CA TYR A 65 12.23 18.81 18.98
C TYR A 65 11.72 17.43 19.38
N VAL A 66 12.12 17.00 20.59
CA VAL A 66 11.71 15.73 21.19
C VAL A 66 10.30 15.85 21.72
N THR A 67 9.40 14.97 21.25
CA THR A 67 7.99 14.95 21.67
C THR A 67 7.70 13.89 22.72
N GLU A 68 8.37 12.73 22.68
CA GLU A 68 8.04 11.56 23.51
C GLU A 68 9.29 10.77 23.92
N GLY A 69 9.17 9.95 24.97
CA GLY A 69 10.21 9.04 25.43
C GLY A 69 9.68 7.95 26.36
N ASN A 70 10.40 6.81 26.41
CA ASN A 70 10.16 5.68 27.30
C ASN A 70 8.77 5.01 27.18
N CYS A 71 8.24 4.88 25.96
CA CYS A 71 6.94 4.28 25.66
C CYS A 71 6.99 2.77 25.34
N THR A 72 8.08 2.06 25.70
CA THR A 72 8.30 0.64 25.38
C THR A 72 7.10 -0.25 25.74
N LYS A 73 6.53 -0.07 26.93
CA LYS A 73 5.39 -0.86 27.41
C LYS A 73 4.15 -0.70 26.52
N GLU A 74 3.85 0.53 26.10
CA GLU A 74 2.68 0.85 25.27
C GLU A 74 2.88 0.35 23.83
N LEU A 75 4.10 0.48 23.30
CA LEU A 75 4.43 0.02 21.95
C LEU A 75 4.39 -1.50 21.80
N LEU A 76 4.79 -2.23 22.84
CA LEU A 76 4.85 -3.71 22.82
C LEU A 76 3.51 -4.37 23.18
N GLU A 77 2.49 -3.62 23.60
CA GLU A 77 1.20 -4.19 24.04
C GLU A 77 0.51 -5.01 22.94
N ASN A 78 0.65 -4.60 21.67
CA ASN A 78 0.07 -5.30 20.52
C ASN A 78 1.02 -6.34 19.89
N ALA A 79 2.22 -6.53 20.44
CA ALA A 79 3.18 -7.47 19.89
C ALA A 79 2.69 -8.91 20.13
N ARG A 80 2.67 -9.72 19.07
CA ARG A 80 2.31 -11.14 19.16
C ARG A 80 3.29 -11.93 20.04
N GLU A 81 4.57 -11.64 19.90
CA GLU A 81 5.65 -12.28 20.64
C GLU A 81 6.76 -11.26 20.87
N THR A 82 7.33 -11.27 22.07
CA THR A 82 8.45 -10.41 22.45
C THR A 82 9.51 -11.22 23.20
N VAL A 83 10.77 -10.85 23.00
CA VAL A 83 11.92 -11.40 23.73
C VAL A 83 12.79 -10.22 24.14
N GLU A 84 13.07 -10.07 25.44
CA GLU A 84 13.90 -8.99 25.97
C GLU A 84 13.53 -7.58 25.45
N GLU A 85 12.23 -7.28 25.36
CA GLU A 85 11.68 -6.02 24.84
C GLU A 85 11.85 -5.79 23.32
N TYR A 86 12.22 -6.82 22.56
CA TYR A 86 12.25 -6.81 21.10
C TYR A 86 11.02 -7.49 20.49
N PHE A 87 10.59 -7.02 19.33
CA PHE A 87 9.62 -7.73 18.50
C PHE A 87 10.28 -8.98 17.90
N VAL A 88 9.57 -10.11 17.97
CA VAL A 88 10.03 -11.36 17.34
C VAL A 88 9.41 -11.49 15.95
N ALA A 89 10.27 -11.73 14.95
CA ALA A 89 9.87 -12.03 13.58
C ALA A 89 10.54 -13.34 13.11
N PRO A 90 9.94 -14.08 12.17
CA PRO A 90 10.58 -15.25 11.57
C PRO A 90 11.91 -14.86 10.89
N PRO A 91 12.90 -15.76 10.86
CA PRO A 91 14.08 -15.57 10.03
C PRO A 91 13.63 -15.53 8.56
N GLY A 92 13.99 -14.45 7.86
CA GLY A 92 13.66 -14.22 6.44
C GLY A 92 14.32 -15.20 5.49
#